data_AF-R1E0Y4-F1
#
_entry.id   AF-R1E0Y4-F1
#
_cell.length_a   1.000
_cell.length_b   1.000
_cell.length_c   1.000
_cell.angle_alpha   90.00
_cell.angle_beta   90.00
_cell.angle_gamma   90.00
#
_symmetry.space_group_name_H-M   'P 1'
#
loop_
_entity.id
_entity.type
_entity.pdbx_description
1 polymer ?
#
loop_
_entity_poly.entity_id
_entity_poly.type
_entity_poly.pdbx_seq_one_letter_code
_entity_poly.pdbx_strand_id
1 'polypeptide(L)'
;MAPTEIATSILLTYAGSEWLHGSRRRAIVSGGAAAALQLLVRVLALGLSGSARALSAAAGLRIPPLLKAPLIAFFFIGTLWLDTVGRGRLSRADFAAELQSATLRMLPLCPLLSLLVAAALLGVGEAFEHLGLPTEWLDLPIYYGVFYGPFVYTYLLVKAAAARATLLPTSVAGGRR
;
A
#
# COMPACT_ATOMS: atom_id res chain seq x y z
N MET A 1 2.16 5.32 -15.13
CA MET A 1 1.42 5.17 -13.88
C MET A 1 0.99 6.55 -13.48
N ALA A 2 -0.31 6.83 -13.54
CA ALA A 2 -0.88 8.13 -13.25
C ALA A 2 -0.80 8.41 -11.74
N PRO A 3 -0.65 9.68 -11.30
CA PRO A 3 -0.62 10.04 -9.87
C PRO A 3 -1.84 9.53 -9.08
N THR A 4 -2.94 9.27 -9.78
CA THR A 4 -4.18 8.69 -9.28
C THR A 4 -4.03 7.24 -8.83
N GLU A 5 -3.20 6.44 -9.49
CA GLU A 5 -2.94 5.04 -9.12
C GLU A 5 -2.11 4.97 -7.83
N ILE A 6 -1.18 5.91 -7.64
CA ILE A 6 -0.39 6.05 -6.41
C ILE A 6 -1.29 6.42 -5.24
N ALA A 7 -2.11 7.46 -5.40
CA ALA A 7 -3.07 7.89 -4.39
C ALA A 7 -4.08 6.78 -4.03
N THR A 8 -4.57 6.03 -5.03
CA THR A 8 -5.47 4.90 -4.78
C THR A 8 -4.76 3.79 -3.99
N SER A 9 -3.52 3.46 -4.32
CA SER A 9 -2.76 2.43 -3.60
C SER A 9 -2.50 2.81 -2.14
N ILE A 10 -2.19 4.08 -1.86
CA ILE A 10 -1.99 4.59 -0.50
C ILE A 10 -3.30 4.52 0.29
N LEU A 11 -4.41 4.95 -0.32
CA LEU A 11 -5.73 4.91 0.31
C LEU A 11 -6.22 3.48 0.57
N LEU A 12 -5.99 2.54 -0.35
CA LEU A 12 -6.30 1.13 -0.16
C LEU A 12 -5.44 0.49 0.93
N THR A 13 -4.15 0.82 0.96
CA THR A 13 -3.23 0.34 2.01
C THR A 13 -3.65 0.86 3.39
N TYR A 14 -4.01 2.14 3.49
CA TYR A 14 -4.53 2.74 4.71
C TYR A 14 -5.92 2.18 5.10
N ALA A 15 -6.79 1.91 4.14
CA ALA A 15 -8.09 1.27 4.38
C ALA A 15 -7.94 -0.15 4.93
N GLY A 16 -7.12 -0.98 4.31
CA GLY A 16 -6.83 -2.33 4.80
C GLY A 16 -6.23 -2.32 6.21
N SER A 17 -5.32 -1.38 6.47
CA SER A 17 -4.75 -1.13 7.79
C SER A 17 -5.78 -0.79 8.88
N GLU A 18 -6.68 0.16 8.61
CA GLU A 18 -7.72 0.55 9.56
C GLU A 18 -8.78 -0.55 9.70
N TRP A 19 -8.97 -1.40 8.68
CA TRP A 19 -9.86 -2.56 8.75
C TRP A 19 -9.34 -3.63 9.71
N LEU A 20 -8.05 -3.93 9.64
CA LEU A 20 -7.40 -4.99 10.43
C LEU A 20 -7.05 -4.54 11.87
N HIS A 21 -6.61 -3.29 12.04
CA HIS A 21 -6.00 -2.82 13.29
C HIS A 21 -6.58 -1.49 13.80
N GLY A 22 -7.63 -0.98 13.16
CA GLY A 22 -8.19 0.33 13.46
C GLY A 22 -9.71 0.31 13.59
N SER A 23 -10.32 1.42 13.19
CA SER A 23 -11.78 1.54 13.22
C SER A 23 -12.37 1.15 11.86
N ARG A 24 -13.33 0.23 11.86
CA ARG A 24 -14.10 -0.15 10.66
C ARG A 24 -14.67 1.09 9.94
N ARG A 25 -15.09 2.12 10.67
CA ARG A 25 -15.57 3.39 10.07
C ARG A 25 -14.48 4.10 9.27
N ARG A 26 -13.25 4.18 9.79
CA ARG A 26 -12.13 4.85 9.11
C ARG A 26 -11.67 4.06 7.88
N ALA A 27 -11.70 2.74 7.96
CA ALA A 27 -11.42 1.85 6.83
C ALA A 27 -12.43 2.03 5.69
N ILE A 28 -13.73 2.12 6.01
CA ILE A 28 -14.78 2.37 5.03
C ILE A 28 -14.63 3.75 4.40
N VAL A 29 -14.30 4.78 5.19
CA VAL A 29 -14.10 6.15 4.66
C VAL A 29 -12.90 6.21 3.71
N SER A 30 -11.76 5.62 4.06
CA SER A 30 -10.59 5.63 3.18
C SER A 30 -10.73 4.72 1.97
N GLY A 31 -11.38 3.56 2.11
CA GLY A 31 -11.73 2.69 0.99
C GLY A 31 -12.72 3.36 0.03
N GLY A 32 -13.73 4.05 0.58
CA GLY A 32 -14.68 4.86 -0.17
C GLY A 32 -14.01 6.04 -0.88
N ALA A 33 -13.06 6.72 -0.23
CA ALA A 33 -12.26 7.77 -0.86
C ALA A 33 -11.40 7.23 -2.02
N ALA A 34 -10.82 6.04 -1.88
CA ALA A 34 -10.07 5.39 -2.96
C ALA A 34 -10.97 5.07 -4.17
N ALA A 35 -12.16 4.52 -3.91
CA ALA A 35 -13.14 4.19 -4.93
C ALA A 35 -13.69 5.45 -5.63
N ALA A 36 -13.98 6.51 -4.87
CA ALA A 36 -14.44 7.79 -5.40
C ALA A 36 -13.36 8.46 -6.26
N LEU A 37 -12.09 8.41 -5.84
CA LEU A 37 -10.98 8.93 -6.62
C LEU A 37 -10.80 8.16 -7.93
N GLN A 38 -10.86 6.82 -7.90
CA GLN A 38 -10.85 5.99 -9.12
C GLN A 38 -12.02 6.31 -10.05
N LEU A 39 -13.23 6.46 -9.49
CA LEU A 39 -14.43 6.77 -10.27
C LEU A 39 -14.34 8.17 -10.90
N LEU A 40 -13.90 9.17 -10.14
CA LEU A 40 -13.71 10.54 -10.63
C LEU A 40 -12.72 10.58 -11.80
N VAL A 41 -11.61 9.83 -11.69
CA VAL A 41 -10.59 9.73 -12.73
C VAL A 41 -11.13 9.04 -13.98
N ARG A 42 -11.92 7.98 -13.82
CA ARG A 42 -12.58 7.30 -14.94
C ARG A 42 -13.62 8.20 -15.62
N VAL A 43 -14.43 8.94 -14.85
CA VAL A 43 -15.44 9.87 -15.38
C VAL A 43 -14.78 11.04 -16.13
N LEU A 44 -13.71 11.62 -15.58
CA LEU A 44 -12.93 12.65 -16.26
C LEU A 44 -12.29 12.15 -17.55
N ALA A 45 -11.80 10.90 -17.58
CA ALA A 45 -11.22 10.29 -18.77
C ALA A 45 -12.27 10.02 -19.88
N LEU A 46 -13.52 9.75 -19.51
CA LEU A 46 -14.62 9.52 -20.45
C LEU A 46 -15.08 10.82 -21.13
N GLY A 47 -15.03 11.96 -20.43
CA GLY A 47 -15.45 13.27 -20.94
C GLY A 47 -14.44 14.00 -21.84
N LEU A 48 -13.20 13.51 -21.95
CA LEU A 48 -12.15 14.14 -22.76
C LEU A 48 -12.16 13.57 -24.19
N SER A 49 -12.24 14.45 -25.20
CA SER A 49 -12.06 14.13 -26.62
C SER A 49 -10.64 13.62 -26.90
N GLY A 50 -10.44 12.86 -27.99
CA GLY A 50 -9.22 12.08 -28.24
C GLY A 50 -7.89 12.83 -28.15
N SER A 51 -7.87 14.14 -28.48
CA SER A 51 -6.71 15.02 -28.34
C SER A 51 -6.46 15.48 -26.89
N ALA A 52 -7.50 15.61 -26.07
CA ALA A 52 -7.38 15.91 -24.65
C ALA A 52 -7.05 14.68 -23.79
N ARG A 53 -7.37 13.45 -24.24
CA ARG A 53 -6.81 12.21 -23.69
C ARG A 53 -5.32 12.06 -23.98
N ALA A 54 -4.87 12.46 -25.17
CA ALA A 54 -3.45 12.51 -25.50
C ALA A 54 -2.73 13.58 -24.67
N LEU A 55 -3.35 14.75 -24.46
CA LEU A 55 -2.84 15.79 -23.58
C LEU A 55 -2.90 15.42 -22.09
N SER A 56 -3.91 14.68 -21.60
CA SER A 56 -3.93 14.20 -20.20
C SER A 56 -2.98 13.02 -19.99
N ALA A 57 -2.70 12.23 -21.03
CA ALA A 57 -1.65 11.21 -21.03
C ALA A 57 -0.23 11.81 -21.15
N ALA A 58 -0.09 13.00 -21.76
CA ALA A 58 1.16 13.75 -21.90
C ALA A 58 1.42 14.73 -20.73
N ALA A 59 0.39 15.39 -20.21
CA ALA A 59 0.39 16.26 -19.02
C ALA A 59 0.27 15.45 -17.72
N GLY A 60 -0.16 14.20 -17.81
CA GLY A 60 0.04 13.21 -16.77
C GLY A 60 1.52 12.96 -16.67
N LEU A 61 2.21 13.75 -15.83
CA LEU A 61 3.60 13.58 -15.40
C LEU A 61 3.90 12.09 -15.34
N ARG A 62 4.47 11.54 -16.43
CA ARG A 62 4.81 10.13 -16.52
C ARG A 62 6.00 9.99 -15.61
N ILE A 63 5.74 9.69 -14.34
CA ILE A 63 6.77 9.40 -13.37
C ILE A 63 7.61 8.29 -14.01
N PRO A 64 8.91 8.56 -14.28
CA PRO A 64 9.81 7.58 -14.85
C PRO A 64 9.65 6.26 -14.10
N PRO A 65 9.63 5.10 -14.77
CA PRO A 65 9.44 3.81 -14.10
C PRO A 65 10.35 3.63 -12.89
N LEU A 66 11.59 4.13 -12.99
CA LEU A 66 12.59 4.13 -11.92
C LEU A 66 12.22 4.98 -10.69
N LEU A 67 11.44 6.05 -10.86
CA LEU A 67 11.01 6.94 -9.77
C LEU A 67 9.70 6.48 -9.11
N LYS A 68 8.99 5.50 -9.66
CA LYS A 68 7.70 5.05 -9.11
C LYS A 68 7.87 4.35 -7.76
N ALA A 69 8.78 3.38 -7.69
CA ALA A 69 9.06 2.62 -6.47
C ALA A 69 9.47 3.53 -5.29
N PRO A 70 10.45 4.46 -5.43
CA PRO A 70 10.83 5.34 -4.33
C PRO A 70 9.72 6.30 -3.93
N LEU A 71 8.88 6.76 -4.89
CA LEU A 71 7.77 7.65 -4.58
C LEU A 71 6.67 6.93 -3.80
N ILE A 72 6.30 5.71 -4.20
CA ILE A 72 5.36 4.85 -3.46
C ILE A 72 5.91 4.58 -2.05
N ALA A 73 7.19 4.22 -1.94
CA ALA A 73 7.84 3.99 -0.65
C ALA A 73 7.82 5.24 0.23
N PHE A 74 8.10 6.43 -0.32
CA PHE A 74 8.07 7.70 0.41
C PHE A 74 6.68 7.98 1.01
N PHE A 75 5.63 7.92 0.18
CA PHE A 75 4.27 8.17 0.65
C PHE A 75 3.79 7.10 1.64
N PHE A 76 4.17 5.86 1.42
CA PHE A 76 3.88 4.74 2.31
C PHE A 76 4.53 4.92 3.68
N ILE A 77 5.83 5.24 3.72
CA ILE A 77 6.55 5.51 4.97
C ILE A 77 5.94 6.75 5.66
N GLY A 78 5.60 7.79 4.90
CA GLY A 78 4.96 8.98 5.44
C GLY A 78 3.60 8.70 6.08
N THR A 79 2.76 7.87 5.45
CA THR A 79 1.46 7.47 6.04
C THR A 79 1.64 6.61 7.30
N LEU A 80 2.59 5.68 7.28
CA LEU A 80 2.92 4.86 8.46
C LEU A 80 3.49 5.73 9.59
N TRP A 81 4.35 6.70 9.29
CA TRP A 81 4.88 7.67 10.25
C TRP A 81 3.76 8.48 10.90
N LEU A 82 2.83 9.03 10.10
CA LEU A 82 1.70 9.80 10.63
C LEU A 82 0.78 8.95 11.51
N ASP A 83 0.55 7.67 11.17
CA ASP A 83 -0.29 6.77 11.98
C ASP A 83 0.39 6.29 13.27
N THR A 84 1.72 6.28 13.32
CA THR A 84 2.49 5.77 14.46
C THR A 84 3.06 6.92 15.29
N VAL A 85 4.08 7.60 14.78
CA VAL A 85 4.75 8.74 15.42
C VAL A 85 3.82 9.94 15.52
N GLY A 86 3.08 10.27 14.45
CA GLY A 86 2.16 11.40 14.43
C GLY A 86 1.01 11.28 15.44
N ARG A 87 0.65 10.04 15.82
CA ARG A 87 -0.33 9.74 16.86
C ARG A 87 0.29 9.48 18.24
N GLY A 88 1.60 9.68 18.41
CA GLY A 88 2.31 9.47 19.67
C GLY A 88 2.42 8.01 20.12
N ARG A 89 2.24 7.05 19.21
CA ARG A 89 2.28 5.60 19.54
C ARG A 89 3.70 5.04 19.61
N LEU A 90 4.64 5.66 18.91
CA LEU A 90 6.06 5.30 18.89
C LEU A 90 6.92 6.57 18.92
N SER A 91 8.10 6.48 19.52
CA SER A 91 9.13 7.51 19.36
C SER A 91 9.72 7.48 17.95
N ARG A 92 10.39 8.55 17.54
CA ARG A 92 11.05 8.63 16.22
C ARG A 92 12.13 7.55 16.05
N ALA A 93 12.86 7.27 17.13
CA ALA A 93 13.91 6.25 17.14
C ALA A 93 13.31 4.84 17.05
N ASP A 94 12.26 4.56 17.81
CA ASP A 94 11.59 3.25 17.78
C ASP A 94 10.93 2.99 16.43
N PHE A 95 10.31 4.02 15.82
CA PHE A 95 9.77 3.91 14.48
C PHE A 95 10.85 3.52 13.46
N ALA A 96 12.01 4.19 13.50
CA ALA A 96 13.10 3.90 12.57
C ALA A 96 13.63 2.48 12.76
N ALA A 97 13.80 2.04 14.02
CA ALA A 97 14.25 0.68 14.35
C ALA A 97 13.24 -0.39 13.90
N GLU A 98 11.95 -0.17 14.13
CA GLU A 98 10.88 -1.10 13.71
C GLU A 98 10.75 -1.14 12.18
N LEU A 99 10.83 0.01 11.51
CA LEU A 99 10.81 0.08 10.04
C LEU A 99 12.00 -0.66 9.44
N GLN A 100 13.20 -0.45 9.98
CA GLN A 100 14.42 -1.13 9.54
C GLN A 100 14.30 -2.64 9.77
N SER A 101 13.88 -3.08 10.96
CA SER A 101 13.69 -4.49 11.30
C SER A 101 12.67 -5.15 10.38
N ALA A 102 11.52 -4.52 10.16
CA ALA A 102 10.48 -5.02 9.25
C ALA A 102 10.98 -5.11 7.80
N THR A 103 11.75 -4.12 7.34
CA THR A 103 12.34 -4.10 5.98
C THR A 103 13.38 -5.20 5.81
N LEU A 104 14.26 -5.41 6.80
CA LEU A 104 15.25 -6.48 6.78
C LEU A 104 14.62 -7.87 6.80
N ARG A 105 13.50 -8.06 7.52
CA ARG A 105 12.71 -9.30 7.48
C ARG A 105 12.05 -9.52 6.12
N MET A 106 11.71 -8.45 5.42
CA MET A 106 11.13 -8.51 4.08
C MET A 106 12.16 -8.83 3.00
N LEU A 107 13.43 -8.45 3.15
CA LEU A 107 14.49 -8.73 2.17
C LEU A 107 14.54 -10.20 1.69
N PRO A 108 14.56 -11.21 2.58
CA PRO A 108 14.55 -12.61 2.17
C PRO A 108 13.15 -13.12 1.79
N LEU A 109 12.09 -12.50 2.31
CA LEU A 109 10.71 -12.89 2.00
C LEU A 109 10.28 -12.44 0.61
N CYS A 110 10.77 -11.30 0.11
CA CYS A 110 10.44 -10.77 -1.22
C CYS A 110 10.72 -11.75 -2.37
N PRO A 111 11.92 -12.36 -2.51
CA PRO A 111 12.17 -13.33 -3.56
C PRO A 111 11.31 -14.60 -3.39
N LEU A 112 11.08 -15.04 -2.14
CA LEU A 112 10.29 -16.23 -1.86
C LEU A 112 8.79 -16.01 -2.16
N LEU A 113 8.24 -14.87 -1.77
CA LEU A 113 6.88 -14.44 -2.11
C LEU A 113 6.72 -14.28 -3.62
N SER A 114 7.70 -13.67 -4.29
CA SER A 114 7.69 -13.56 -5.75
C SER A 114 7.64 -14.93 -6.42
N LEU A 115 8.42 -15.90 -5.93
CA LEU A 115 8.41 -17.27 -6.43
C LEU A 115 7.07 -17.97 -6.18
N LEU A 116 6.52 -17.88 -4.96
CA LEU A 116 5.23 -18.47 -4.61
C LEU A 116 4.08 -17.87 -5.44
N VAL A 117 4.09 -16.54 -5.61
CA VAL A 117 3.10 -15.84 -6.42
C VAL A 117 3.25 -16.26 -7.88
N ALA A 118 4.46 -16.28 -8.44
CA ALA A 118 4.69 -16.76 -9.80
C ALA A 118 4.23 -18.21 -10.00
N ALA A 119 4.50 -19.11 -9.05
CA ALA A 119 4.05 -20.50 -9.08
C ALA A 119 2.52 -20.62 -9.02
N ALA A 120 1.85 -19.84 -8.17
CA ALA A 120 0.39 -19.81 -8.10
C ALA A 120 -0.22 -19.27 -9.40
N LEU A 121 0.38 -18.22 -9.98
CA LEU A 121 -0.10 -17.60 -11.21
C LEU A 121 0.09 -18.47 -12.43
N LEU A 122 1.10 -19.34 -12.47
CA LEU A 122 1.24 -20.36 -13.52
C LEU A 122 -0.01 -21.26 -13.57
N GLY A 123 -0.47 -21.76 -12.42
CA GLY A 123 -1.69 -22.58 -12.36
C GLY A 123 -2.94 -21.79 -12.73
N VAL A 124 -3.05 -20.52 -12.32
CA VAL A 124 -4.17 -19.66 -12.69
C VAL A 124 -4.15 -19.32 -14.19
N GLY A 125 -2.97 -19.09 -14.76
CA GLY A 125 -2.77 -18.84 -16.19
C GLY A 125 -3.22 -20.03 -17.03
N GLU A 126 -2.77 -21.23 -16.69
CA GLU A 126 -3.21 -22.48 -17.33
C GLU A 126 -4.74 -22.65 -17.26
N ALA A 127 -5.36 -22.36 -16.12
CA ALA A 127 -6.81 -22.40 -15.97
C ALA A 127 -7.52 -21.35 -16.87
N PHE A 128 -6.97 -20.14 -16.99
CA PHE A 128 -7.50 -19.10 -17.87
C PHE A 128 -7.40 -19.49 -19.34
N GLU A 129 -6.26 -20.05 -19.74
CA GLU A 129 -6.06 -20.57 -21.11
C GLU A 129 -7.03 -21.70 -21.41
N HIS A 130 -7.22 -22.65 -20.49
CA HIS A 130 -8.16 -23.75 -20.67
C HIS A 130 -9.63 -23.28 -20.76
N LEU A 131 -9.96 -22.17 -20.10
CA LEU A 131 -11.29 -21.56 -20.15
C LEU A 131 -11.46 -20.55 -21.30
N GLY A 132 -10.42 -20.32 -22.11
CA GLY A 132 -10.44 -19.32 -23.18
C GLY A 132 -10.58 -17.87 -22.69
N LEU A 133 -10.19 -17.60 -21.44
CA LEU A 133 -10.26 -16.28 -20.83
C LEU A 133 -9.01 -15.45 -21.14
N PRO A 134 -9.14 -14.12 -21.29
CA PRO A 134 -8.00 -13.24 -21.52
C PRO A 134 -7.07 -13.20 -20.30
N THR A 135 -5.81 -13.57 -20.50
CA THR A 135 -4.77 -13.59 -19.45
C THR A 135 -4.37 -12.18 -18.98
N GLU A 136 -4.65 -11.15 -19.78
CA GLU A 136 -4.48 -9.73 -19.44
C GLU A 136 -5.18 -9.32 -18.13
N TRP A 137 -6.24 -10.05 -17.75
CA TRP A 137 -6.96 -9.80 -16.50
C TRP A 137 -6.13 -10.17 -15.26
N LEU A 138 -5.10 -10.99 -15.43
CA LEU A 138 -4.17 -11.38 -14.38
C LEU A 138 -3.11 -10.30 -14.13
N ASP A 139 -2.82 -9.41 -15.08
CA ASP A 139 -1.80 -8.37 -14.92
C ASP A 139 -2.06 -7.47 -13.70
N LEU A 140 -3.33 -7.13 -13.44
CA LEU A 140 -3.71 -6.34 -12.27
C LEU A 140 -3.41 -7.10 -10.96
N PRO A 141 -3.97 -8.30 -10.71
CA PRO A 141 -3.67 -9.10 -9.52
C PRO A 141 -2.17 -9.30 -9.29
N ILE A 142 -1.42 -9.58 -10.36
CA ILE A 142 0.04 -9.78 -10.31
C ILE A 142 0.72 -8.49 -9.86
N TYR A 143 0.40 -7.40 -10.55
CA TYR A 143 0.96 -6.08 -10.26
C TYR A 143 0.64 -5.66 -8.82
N TYR A 144 -0.62 -5.80 -8.38
CA TYR A 144 -1.00 -5.37 -7.04
C TYR A 144 -0.43 -6.28 -5.94
N GLY A 145 -0.47 -7.60 -6.14
CA GLY A 145 0.01 -8.58 -5.17
C GLY A 145 1.52 -8.55 -4.98
N VAL A 146 2.28 -8.59 -6.08
CA VAL A 146 3.75 -8.64 -6.04
C VAL A 146 4.32 -7.28 -5.64
N PHE A 147 3.79 -6.18 -6.20
CA PHE A 147 4.40 -4.87 -6.02
C PHE A 147 4.00 -4.22 -4.69
N TYR A 148 2.76 -4.41 -4.21
CA TYR A 148 2.30 -3.80 -2.96
C TYR A 148 2.30 -4.74 -1.76
N GLY A 149 2.28 -6.06 -1.97
CA GLY A 149 2.31 -7.06 -0.88
C GLY A 149 3.41 -6.80 0.16
N PRO A 150 4.68 -6.58 -0.25
CA PRO A 150 5.77 -6.30 0.70
C PRO A 150 5.56 -5.03 1.53
N PHE A 151 5.00 -3.98 0.92
CA PHE A 151 4.67 -2.75 1.63
C PHE A 151 3.55 -2.98 2.63
N VAL A 152 2.46 -3.63 2.23
CA VAL A 152 1.34 -3.97 3.13
C VAL A 152 1.84 -4.80 4.31
N TYR A 153 2.70 -5.80 4.10
CA TYR A 153 3.21 -6.59 5.21
C TYR A 153 4.11 -5.78 6.17
N THR A 154 5.02 -4.97 5.62
CA THR A 154 5.86 -4.05 6.42
C THR A 154 4.99 -3.13 7.27
N TYR A 155 3.90 -2.61 6.69
CA TYR A 155 2.94 -1.77 7.38
C TYR A 155 2.36 -2.49 8.60
N LEU A 156 1.87 -3.71 8.41
CA LEU A 156 1.20 -4.49 9.44
C LEU A 156 2.17 -4.82 10.59
N LEU A 157 3.42 -5.15 10.29
CA LEU A 157 4.44 -5.40 11.31
C LEU A 157 4.70 -4.18 12.19
N VAL A 158 4.96 -3.02 11.58
CA VAL A 158 5.25 -1.78 12.32
C VAL A 158 4.03 -1.31 13.10
N LYS A 159 2.83 -1.42 12.53
CA LYS A 159 1.59 -1.09 13.24
C LYS A 159 1.33 -2.03 14.43
N ALA A 160 1.61 -3.32 14.28
CA ALA A 160 1.51 -4.28 15.37
C ALA A 160 2.53 -4.01 16.49
N ALA A 161 3.74 -3.55 16.16
CA ALA A 161 4.71 -3.06 17.14
C ALA A 161 4.19 -1.82 17.88
N ALA A 162 3.67 -0.84 17.15
CA ALA A 162 3.08 0.37 17.72
C ALA A 162 1.89 0.08 18.65
N ALA A 163 1.01 -0.84 18.27
CA ALA A 163 -0.11 -1.25 19.11
C ALA A 163 0.36 -1.90 20.43
N ARG A 164 1.43 -2.70 20.39
CA ARG A 164 2.03 -3.31 21.59
C ARG A 164 2.68 -2.28 22.50
N ALA A 165 3.35 -1.28 21.94
CA ALA A 165 3.94 -0.19 22.71
C ALA A 165 2.90 0.61 23.52
N THR A 166 1.68 0.77 22.97
CA THR A 166 0.59 1.47 23.66
C THR A 166 -0.16 0.64 24.71
N LEU A 167 0.04 -0.69 24.78
CA LEU A 167 -0.66 -1.59 25.71
C LEU A 167 0.09 -1.80 27.03
N LEU A 168 1.35 -1.39 27.14
CA LEU A 168 2.06 -1.39 28.41
C LEU A 168 1.56 -0.21 29.24
N PRO A 169 0.93 -0.44 30.41
CA PRO A 169 0.67 0.66 31.33
C PRO A 169 2.04 1.21 31.72
N THR A 170 2.29 2.48 31.43
CA THR A 170 3.38 3.27 32.04
C THR A 170 3.06 3.51 33.52
N SER A 171 2.88 2.43 34.26
CA SER A 171 2.90 2.39 35.72
C SER A 171 4.36 2.41 36.17
N VAL A 172 5.05 3.52 35.90
CA VAL A 172 6.18 3.98 36.71
C VAL A 172 5.93 5.45 37.00
N ALA A 173 4.78 5.73 37.60
CA ALA A 173 4.56 6.95 38.33
C ALA A 173 5.32 6.86 39.66
N GLY A 174 6.26 7.77 39.90
CA GLY A 174 6.52 8.24 41.26
C GLY A 174 7.52 7.44 42.11
N GLY A 175 8.70 7.13 41.59
CA GLY A 175 9.87 6.89 42.43
C GLY A 175 10.51 8.21 42.88
N ARG A 176 9.81 9.02 43.68
CA ARG A 176 10.46 10.08 44.47
C ARG A 176 11.24 9.42 45.60
N ARG A 177 12.57 9.43 45.53
CA ARG A 177 13.46 9.59 46.69
C ARG A 177 14.66 10.42 46.25
#